data_AF-A0A931EH10-F1
#
_entry.id   AF-A0A931EH10-F1
#
_cell.length_a   1.000
_cell.length_b   1.000
_cell.length_c   1.000
_cell.angle_alpha   90.00
_cell.angle_beta   90.00
_cell.angle_gamma   90.00
#
_symmetry.space_group_name_H-M   'P 1'
#
loop_
_entity.id
_entity.type
_entity.pdbx_description
1 polymer ?
#
loop_
_entity_poly.entity_id
_entity_poly.type
_entity_poly.pdbx_seq_one_letter_code
_entity_poly.pdbx_strand_id
1 'polypeptide(L)'
;MIGAGYGLGAAALFGASAPLSKLLLGHAGPLIVSAFLYLGAAAGLFILQRVSSRVSIAKEAALRGRDFALLSAITILGGIAGPILMLYGLTRVSALAGSLALNLEAPFTIIIAVVLFREYLGSRAILAALLIIGGTILLGWAPGSLRADSLGIGSIAAACLCWGIDNNLTQRLSLRDPAAIATIKAAVAGLTTLTIAFAIGMPSPGIGIGLAALAIGSVCYGLSLYLDVLALRMLGAAREAAYFASAPFIGAILSLAIFRMLPGTAEWIAAASMAIGVALLIRENHNHAHVHDELVHDHLHYHDRHHLHAHLAGESPHEPHAHPHRHSALRHAHPHVSDLHHRHPHGG
;
A
#
# COMPACT_ATOMS: atom_id res chain seq x y z
N MET A 1 9.01 4.02 -15.84
CA MET A 1 7.70 4.69 -15.99
C MET A 1 6.53 3.79 -15.62
N ILE A 2 6.53 2.49 -16.00
CA ILE A 2 5.42 1.56 -15.70
C ILE A 2 5.10 1.46 -14.19
N GLY A 3 6.11 1.23 -13.34
CA GLY A 3 5.89 1.13 -11.88
C GLY A 3 5.27 2.38 -11.25
N ALA A 4 5.65 3.58 -11.72
CA ALA A 4 5.04 4.83 -11.25
C ALA A 4 3.56 4.95 -11.69
N GLY A 5 3.22 4.44 -12.88
CA GLY A 5 1.85 4.34 -13.34
C GLY A 5 1.00 3.42 -12.46
N TYR A 6 1.56 2.28 -12.04
CA TYR A 6 0.89 1.39 -11.08
C TYR A 6 0.69 2.06 -9.71
N GLY A 7 1.73 2.71 -9.15
CA GLY A 7 1.61 3.40 -7.87
C GLY A 7 0.58 4.54 -7.90
N LEU A 8 0.57 5.36 -8.95
CA LEU A 8 -0.44 6.42 -9.12
C LEU A 8 -1.85 5.85 -9.34
N GLY A 9 -1.98 4.74 -10.07
CA GLY A 9 -3.24 4.04 -10.24
C GLY A 9 -3.77 3.47 -8.91
N ALA A 10 -2.91 2.82 -8.13
CA ALA A 10 -3.22 2.33 -6.79
C ALA A 10 -3.67 3.48 -5.89
N ALA A 11 -2.94 4.58 -5.90
CA ALA A 11 -3.24 5.79 -5.14
C ALA A 11 -4.60 6.40 -5.51
N ALA A 12 -4.94 6.45 -6.80
CA ALA A 12 -6.23 6.98 -7.24
C ALA A 12 -7.41 6.14 -6.75
N LEU A 13 -7.29 4.82 -6.79
CA LEU A 13 -8.33 3.91 -6.35
C LEU A 13 -8.45 3.89 -4.82
N PHE A 14 -7.33 3.78 -4.09
CA PHE A 14 -7.33 3.76 -2.64
C PHE A 14 -7.71 5.12 -2.04
N GLY A 15 -7.32 6.22 -2.67
CA GLY A 15 -7.66 7.57 -2.22
C GLY A 15 -9.17 7.78 -2.10
N ALA A 16 -9.97 7.13 -2.95
CA ALA A 16 -11.43 7.18 -2.86
C ALA A 16 -12.00 6.42 -1.64
N SER A 17 -11.22 5.52 -1.03
CA SER A 17 -11.70 4.59 -0.01
C SER A 17 -12.18 5.29 1.26
N ALA A 18 -11.43 6.26 1.79
CA ALA A 18 -11.72 6.92 3.06
C ALA A 18 -13.08 7.67 3.05
N PRO A 19 -13.36 8.59 2.10
CA PRO A 19 -14.66 9.26 2.06
C PRO A 19 -15.82 8.30 1.75
N LEU A 20 -15.63 7.33 0.85
CA LEU A 20 -16.68 6.36 0.51
C LEU A 20 -17.00 5.43 1.69
N SER A 21 -15.98 4.92 2.39
CA SER A 21 -16.16 4.06 3.56
C SER A 21 -16.84 4.81 4.70
N LYS A 22 -16.55 6.12 4.85
CA LYS A 22 -17.19 6.95 5.88
C LYS A 22 -18.70 7.09 5.71
N LEU A 23 -19.23 7.03 4.49
CA LEU A 23 -20.68 6.97 4.24
C LEU A 23 -21.32 5.69 4.83
N LEU A 24 -20.56 4.59 4.87
CA LEU A 24 -21.03 3.29 5.35
C LEU A 24 -20.91 3.14 6.88
N LEU A 25 -19.94 3.83 7.49
CA LEU A 25 -19.65 3.70 8.93
C LEU A 25 -20.85 3.99 9.83
N GLY A 26 -21.69 4.97 9.47
CA GLY A 26 -22.90 5.31 10.23
C GLY A 26 -23.96 4.21 10.26
N HIS A 27 -23.87 3.20 9.38
CA HIS A 27 -24.88 2.16 9.22
C HIS A 27 -24.44 0.77 9.71
N ALA A 28 -23.14 0.48 9.69
CA ALA A 28 -22.63 -0.86 9.98
C ALA A 28 -21.44 -0.89 10.97
N GLY A 29 -20.86 0.26 11.30
CA GLY A 29 -19.69 0.34 12.18
C GLY A 29 -18.38 -0.14 11.54
N PRO A 30 -17.23 0.11 12.20
CA PRO A 30 -15.91 -0.05 11.58
C PRO A 30 -15.54 -1.50 11.28
N LEU A 31 -15.85 -2.47 12.15
CA LEU A 31 -15.48 -3.88 11.94
C LEU A 31 -16.23 -4.51 10.77
N ILE A 32 -17.55 -4.32 10.68
CA ILE A 32 -18.35 -4.85 9.57
C ILE A 32 -17.94 -4.21 8.25
N VAL A 33 -17.77 -2.89 8.22
CA VAL A 33 -17.29 -2.20 7.01
C VAL A 33 -15.92 -2.72 6.60
N SER A 34 -14.98 -2.86 7.54
CA SER A 34 -13.64 -3.43 7.28
C SER A 34 -13.71 -4.83 6.68
N ALA A 35 -14.52 -5.71 7.29
CA ALA A 35 -14.69 -7.07 6.84
C ALA A 35 -15.21 -7.14 5.40
N PHE A 36 -16.27 -6.38 5.08
CA PHE A 36 -16.87 -6.39 3.74
C PHE A 36 -15.98 -5.72 2.69
N LEU A 37 -15.21 -4.68 3.04
CA LEU A 37 -14.21 -4.11 2.15
C LEU A 37 -13.15 -5.16 1.75
N TYR A 38 -12.64 -5.93 2.71
CA TYR A 38 -11.62 -6.94 2.45
C TYR A 38 -12.15 -8.20 1.76
N LEU A 39 -13.38 -8.63 2.08
CA LEU A 39 -14.06 -9.68 1.32
C LEU A 39 -14.34 -9.25 -0.12
N GLY A 40 -14.72 -7.98 -0.32
CA GLY A 40 -14.90 -7.38 -1.64
C GLY A 40 -13.59 -7.37 -2.43
N ALA A 41 -12.49 -6.97 -1.78
CA ALA A 41 -11.15 -7.01 -2.36
C ALA A 41 -10.77 -8.42 -2.80
N ALA A 42 -10.98 -9.43 -1.95
CA ALA A 42 -10.67 -10.82 -2.26
C ALA A 42 -11.51 -11.34 -3.44
N ALA A 43 -12.82 -11.03 -3.45
CA ALA A 43 -13.71 -11.42 -4.54
C ALA A 43 -13.32 -10.75 -5.87
N GLY A 44 -13.03 -9.45 -5.86
CA GLY A 44 -12.58 -8.70 -7.03
C GLY A 44 -11.29 -9.26 -7.62
N LEU A 45 -10.30 -9.52 -6.77
CA LEU A 45 -9.02 -10.11 -7.16
C LEU A 45 -9.15 -11.55 -7.66
N PHE A 46 -10.02 -12.34 -7.06
CA PHE A 46 -10.31 -13.70 -7.54
C PHE A 46 -10.93 -13.67 -8.94
N ILE A 47 -11.87 -12.75 -9.20
CA ILE A 47 -12.44 -12.56 -10.54
C ILE A 47 -11.35 -12.13 -11.53
N LEU A 48 -10.52 -11.15 -11.15
CA LEU A 48 -9.41 -10.68 -11.97
C LEU A 48 -8.48 -11.83 -12.39
N GLN A 49 -8.05 -12.67 -11.44
CA GLN A 49 -7.20 -13.84 -11.71
C GLN A 49 -7.85 -14.83 -12.69
N ARG A 50 -9.16 -15.08 -12.57
CA ARG A 50 -9.88 -16.00 -13.47
C ARG A 50 -10.05 -15.45 -14.88
N VAL A 51 -10.11 -14.13 -15.04
CA VAL A 51 -10.14 -13.48 -16.34
C VAL A 51 -8.73 -13.48 -16.94
N SER A 52 -7.72 -13.10 -16.16
CA SER A 52 -6.32 -13.10 -16.58
C SER A 52 -5.79 -14.48 -16.94
N SER A 53 -6.18 -15.55 -16.23
CA SER A 53 -5.74 -16.91 -16.56
C SER A 53 -6.30 -17.42 -17.91
N ARG A 54 -7.34 -16.79 -18.46
CA ARG A 54 -7.88 -17.11 -19.80
C ARG A 54 -7.13 -16.40 -20.92
N VAL A 55 -6.43 -15.32 -20.60
CA VAL A 55 -5.59 -14.56 -21.52
C VAL A 55 -4.16 -14.91 -21.17
N SER A 56 -3.55 -15.90 -21.84
CA SER A 56 -2.26 -16.54 -21.51
C SER A 56 -1.13 -15.56 -21.09
N ILE A 57 -1.16 -15.07 -19.85
CA ILE A 57 -0.11 -14.29 -19.20
C ILE A 57 0.84 -15.29 -18.56
N ALA A 58 2.14 -15.03 -18.67
CA ALA A 58 3.17 -15.92 -18.15
C ALA A 58 3.02 -16.22 -16.66
N LYS A 59 3.49 -17.41 -16.28
CA LYS A 59 3.24 -18.00 -14.97
C LYS A 59 4.14 -17.36 -13.91
N GLU A 60 3.52 -16.66 -12.96
CA GLU A 60 4.19 -16.05 -11.81
C GLU A 60 4.77 -17.10 -10.84
N ALA A 61 5.76 -16.70 -10.03
CA ALA A 61 6.36 -17.55 -9.02
C ALA A 61 5.39 -17.82 -7.86
N ALA A 62 5.09 -19.10 -7.60
CA ALA A 62 4.16 -19.51 -6.56
C ALA A 62 4.67 -19.23 -5.13
N LEU A 63 3.74 -18.93 -4.22
CA LEU A 63 4.00 -18.83 -2.77
C LEU A 63 4.51 -20.17 -2.22
N ARG A 64 5.48 -20.10 -1.31
CA ARG A 64 6.11 -21.27 -0.68
C ARG A 64 5.87 -21.29 0.82
N GLY A 65 6.09 -22.45 1.44
CA GLY A 65 5.95 -22.65 2.90
C GLY A 65 6.68 -21.60 3.76
N ARG A 66 7.87 -21.16 3.32
CA ARG A 66 8.68 -20.13 4.00
C ARG A 66 8.08 -18.72 3.95
N ASP A 67 7.15 -18.46 3.02
CA ASP A 67 6.57 -17.14 2.81
C ASP A 67 5.41 -16.87 3.80
N PHE A 68 4.88 -17.92 4.46
CA PHE A 68 3.72 -17.80 5.36
C PHE A 68 3.95 -16.85 6.52
N ALA A 69 5.15 -16.82 7.13
CA ALA A 69 5.42 -15.93 8.25
C ALA A 69 5.29 -14.45 7.85
N LEU A 70 5.83 -14.09 6.67
CA LEU A 70 5.68 -12.73 6.12
C LEU A 70 4.23 -12.46 5.73
N LEU A 71 3.57 -13.41 5.05
CA LEU A 71 2.17 -13.29 4.64
C LEU A 71 1.23 -13.10 5.83
N SER A 72 1.46 -13.80 6.95
CA SER A 72 0.71 -13.62 8.19
C SER A 72 0.93 -12.23 8.78
N ALA A 73 2.17 -11.74 8.83
CA ALA A 73 2.48 -10.41 9.36
C ALA A 73 1.80 -9.29 8.54
N ILE A 74 1.89 -9.33 7.21
CA ILE A 74 1.24 -8.35 6.34
C ILE A 74 -0.30 -8.44 6.40
N THR A 75 -0.85 -9.63 6.64
CA THR A 75 -2.29 -9.81 6.82
C THR A 75 -2.76 -9.23 8.15
N ILE A 76 -2.05 -9.48 9.24
CA ILE A 76 -2.41 -8.98 10.56
C ILE A 76 -2.27 -7.46 10.63
N LEU A 77 -1.13 -6.92 10.21
CA LEU A 77 -0.86 -5.48 10.28
C LEU A 77 -1.64 -4.71 9.22
N GLY A 78 -1.45 -5.07 7.95
CA GLY A 78 -2.01 -4.32 6.83
C GLY A 78 -3.44 -4.69 6.45
N GLY A 79 -3.83 -5.94 6.69
CA GLY A 79 -5.17 -6.43 6.35
C GLY A 79 -6.21 -6.27 7.46
N ILE A 80 -5.79 -6.40 8.72
CA ILE A 80 -6.71 -6.40 9.87
C ILE A 80 -6.53 -5.12 10.69
N ALA A 81 -5.36 -4.90 11.30
CA ALA A 81 -5.16 -3.78 12.22
C ALA A 81 -5.29 -2.42 11.53
N GLY A 82 -4.61 -2.20 10.40
CA GLY A 82 -4.62 -0.94 9.65
C GLY A 82 -6.04 -0.47 9.29
N PRO A 83 -6.83 -1.25 8.54
CA PRO A 83 -8.19 -0.87 8.14
C PRO A 83 -9.12 -0.64 9.32
N ILE A 84 -9.06 -1.48 10.37
CA ILE A 84 -9.89 -1.31 11.58
C ILE A 84 -9.54 0.00 12.28
N LEU A 85 -8.24 0.30 12.46
CA LEU A 85 -7.75 1.53 13.09
C LEU A 85 -8.12 2.77 12.26
N MET A 86 -7.98 2.71 10.93
CA MET A 86 -8.38 3.79 10.03
C MET A 86 -9.89 4.04 10.15
N LEU A 87 -10.71 2.99 10.03
CA LEU A 87 -12.16 3.11 10.06
C LEU A 87 -12.66 3.59 11.42
N TYR A 88 -12.06 3.13 12.52
CA TYR A 88 -12.32 3.66 13.85
C TYR A 88 -11.97 5.15 13.91
N GLY A 89 -10.79 5.55 13.44
CA GLY A 89 -10.38 6.95 13.37
C GLY A 89 -11.37 7.81 12.56
N LEU A 90 -11.82 7.31 11.41
CA LEU A 90 -12.82 7.95 10.55
C LEU A 90 -14.20 8.08 11.22
N THR A 91 -14.54 7.34 12.27
CA THR A 91 -15.76 7.63 13.05
C THR A 91 -15.63 8.90 13.90
N ARG A 92 -14.40 9.34 14.19
CA ARG A 92 -14.10 10.42 15.15
C ARG A 92 -13.64 11.72 14.49
N VAL A 93 -13.15 11.67 13.25
CA VAL A 93 -12.70 12.84 12.49
C VAL A 93 -13.52 13.06 11.22
N SER A 94 -13.43 14.23 10.61
CA SER A 94 -14.06 14.49 9.31
C SER A 94 -13.44 13.65 8.18
N ALA A 95 -14.18 13.46 7.09
CA ALA A 95 -13.66 12.74 5.91
C ALA A 95 -12.41 13.42 5.34
N LEU A 96 -12.41 14.75 5.31
CA LEU A 96 -11.30 15.57 4.84
C LEU A 96 -10.05 15.39 5.71
N ALA A 97 -10.18 15.62 7.02
CA ALA A 97 -9.06 15.52 7.95
C ALA A 97 -8.52 14.08 8.00
N GLY A 98 -9.41 13.08 8.01
CA GLY A 98 -9.01 11.69 7.97
C GLY A 98 -8.28 11.31 6.68
N SER A 99 -8.77 11.78 5.52
CA SER A 99 -8.09 11.55 4.23
C SER A 99 -6.71 12.18 4.21
N LEU A 100 -6.56 13.45 4.65
CA LEU A 100 -5.26 14.12 4.69
C LEU A 100 -4.28 13.46 5.67
N ALA A 101 -4.76 13.01 6.84
CA ALA A 101 -3.94 12.34 7.84
C ALA A 101 -3.34 11.01 7.34
N LEU A 102 -3.95 10.36 6.34
CA LEU A 102 -3.39 9.17 5.69
C LEU A 102 -2.05 9.46 4.97
N ASN A 103 -1.69 10.72 4.71
CA ASN A 103 -0.36 11.07 4.22
C ASN A 103 0.77 10.62 5.15
N LEU A 104 0.50 10.31 6.42
CA LEU A 104 1.49 9.75 7.35
C LEU A 104 2.03 8.38 6.94
N GLU A 105 1.34 7.65 6.06
CA GLU A 105 1.81 6.34 5.61
C GLU A 105 3.16 6.45 4.91
N ALA A 106 3.33 7.41 4.00
CA ALA A 106 4.56 7.58 3.26
C ALA A 106 5.80 7.85 4.13
N PRO A 107 5.81 8.83 5.07
CA PRO A 107 6.95 9.02 5.95
C PRO A 107 7.20 7.79 6.84
N PHE A 108 6.17 7.07 7.31
CA PHE A 108 6.40 5.83 8.07
C PHE A 108 7.04 4.74 7.21
N THR A 109 6.53 4.50 6.00
CA THR A 109 7.12 3.54 5.06
C THR A 109 8.58 3.85 4.78
N ILE A 110 8.90 5.12 4.49
CA ILE A 110 10.25 5.57 4.18
C ILE A 110 11.18 5.46 5.40
N ILE A 111 10.74 5.90 6.59
CA ILE A 111 11.53 5.81 7.82
C ILE A 111 11.82 4.35 8.16
N ILE A 112 10.83 3.46 8.04
CA ILE A 112 11.01 2.03 8.28
C ILE A 112 12.01 1.43 7.27
N ALA A 113 11.91 1.80 5.99
CA ALA A 113 12.86 1.37 4.97
C ALA A 113 14.29 1.79 5.34
N VAL A 114 14.49 3.06 5.72
CA VAL A 114 15.79 3.60 6.15
C VAL A 114 16.31 2.90 7.41
N VAL A 115 15.49 2.73 8.45
CA VAL A 115 15.94 2.17 9.73
C VAL A 115 16.26 0.68 9.60
N LEU A 116 15.41 -0.09 8.90
CA LEU A 116 15.59 -1.54 8.79
C LEU A 116 16.58 -1.94 7.70
N PHE A 117 16.69 -1.15 6.62
CA PHE A 117 17.52 -1.48 5.46
C PHE A 117 18.74 -0.58 5.29
N ARG A 118 18.92 0.39 6.19
CA ARG A 118 20.07 1.32 6.24
C ARG A 118 20.24 2.14 4.96
N GLU A 119 19.12 2.49 4.33
CA GLU A 119 19.13 3.35 3.16
C GLU A 119 19.48 4.79 3.54
N TYR A 120 20.14 5.51 2.62
CA TYR A 120 20.42 6.92 2.83
C TYR A 120 19.16 7.76 2.57
N LEU A 121 18.72 8.50 3.60
CA LEU A 121 17.63 9.46 3.48
C LEU A 121 18.18 10.84 3.11
N GLY A 122 17.80 11.35 1.93
CA GLY A 122 18.18 12.69 1.51
C GLY A 122 17.53 13.79 2.36
N SER A 123 18.18 14.96 2.43
CA SER A 123 17.68 16.10 3.22
C SER A 123 16.30 16.58 2.78
N ARG A 124 15.97 16.44 1.49
CA ARG A 124 14.62 16.74 0.96
C ARG A 124 13.57 15.76 1.47
N ALA A 125 13.90 14.48 1.59
CA ALA A 125 12.99 13.48 2.13
C ALA A 125 12.74 13.68 3.64
N ILE A 126 13.76 14.12 4.40
CA ILE A 126 13.60 14.56 5.80
C ILE A 126 12.64 15.75 5.88
N LEU A 127 12.89 16.81 5.09
CA LEU A 127 12.02 17.98 5.07
C LEU A 127 10.58 17.62 4.68
N ALA A 128 10.41 16.72 3.70
CA ALA A 128 9.11 16.22 3.31
C ALA A 128 8.37 15.51 4.44
N ALA A 129 9.06 14.61 5.16
CA ALA A 129 8.50 13.92 6.30
C ALA A 129 8.08 14.90 7.40
N LEU A 130 8.90 15.92 7.69
CA LEU A 130 8.57 16.97 8.66
C LEU A 130 7.34 17.79 8.25
N LEU A 131 7.22 18.16 6.98
CA LEU A 131 6.07 18.90 6.46
C LEU A 131 4.77 18.08 6.53
N ILE A 132 4.84 16.78 6.23
CA ILE A 132 3.69 15.88 6.31
C ILE A 132 3.27 15.66 7.76
N ILE A 133 4.22 15.32 8.64
CA ILE A 133 3.96 15.10 10.07
C ILE A 133 3.43 16.38 10.73
N GLY A 134 4.05 17.53 10.45
CA GLY A 134 3.60 18.84 10.94
C GLY A 134 2.19 19.18 10.48
N GLY A 135 1.85 18.89 9.21
CA GLY A 135 0.49 19.01 8.70
C GLY A 135 -0.51 18.16 9.49
N THR A 136 -0.18 16.91 9.82
CA THR A 136 -1.08 16.03 10.58
C THR A 136 -1.23 16.47 12.03
N ILE A 137 -0.15 16.94 12.67
CA ILE A 137 -0.21 17.54 14.02
C ILE A 137 -1.13 18.76 14.02
N LEU A 138 -1.00 19.63 13.01
CA LEU A 138 -1.86 20.80 12.85
C LEU A 138 -3.34 20.40 12.72
N LEU A 139 -3.64 19.36 11.93
CA LEU A 139 -5.00 18.82 11.84
C LEU A 139 -5.51 18.37 13.22
N GLY A 140 -4.71 17.65 14.00
CA GLY A 140 -5.14 17.13 15.32
C GLY A 140 -5.34 18.20 16.41
N TRP A 141 -4.84 19.42 16.22
CA TRP A 141 -4.84 20.49 17.22
C TRP A 141 -5.72 21.69 16.84
N ALA A 142 -6.18 21.78 15.59
CA ALA A 142 -6.91 22.93 15.09
C ALA A 142 -8.27 23.12 15.81
N PRO A 143 -8.53 24.27 16.44
CA PRO A 143 -9.86 24.65 16.87
C PRO A 143 -10.70 25.03 15.64
N GLY A 144 -11.72 24.25 15.30
CA GLY A 144 -12.55 24.48 14.12
C GLY A 144 -13.85 23.65 14.13
N SER A 145 -14.80 24.03 13.27
CA SER A 145 -16.14 23.41 13.12
C SER A 145 -16.10 21.93 12.69
N LEU A 146 -14.95 21.45 12.23
CA LEU A 146 -14.63 20.07 11.91
C LEU A 146 -13.77 19.51 13.05
N ARG A 147 -14.39 18.98 14.12
CA ARG A 147 -13.66 18.39 15.26
C ARG A 147 -12.64 17.36 14.78
N ALA A 148 -11.36 17.71 14.80
CA ALA A 148 -10.29 16.75 14.75
C ALA A 148 -10.08 16.20 16.16
N ASP A 149 -10.61 15.00 16.39
CA ASP A 149 -10.38 14.29 17.63
C ASP A 149 -8.96 13.70 17.63
N SER A 150 -8.15 14.08 18.61
CA SER A 150 -6.78 13.56 18.80
C SER A 150 -6.72 12.03 18.84
N LEU A 151 -7.73 11.36 19.42
CA LEU A 151 -7.82 9.89 19.39
C LEU A 151 -8.07 9.38 17.97
N GLY A 152 -8.91 10.08 17.20
CA GLY A 152 -9.18 9.72 15.81
C GLY A 152 -7.97 9.88 14.91
N ILE A 153 -7.24 11.01 15.03
CA ILE A 153 -5.97 11.22 14.32
C ILE A 153 -4.92 10.20 14.77
N GLY A 154 -4.83 9.91 16.07
CA GLY A 154 -3.93 8.90 16.61
C GLY A 154 -4.22 7.49 16.05
N SER A 155 -5.49 7.11 15.92
CA SER A 155 -5.87 5.83 15.28
C SER A 155 -5.51 5.78 13.79
N ILE A 156 -5.69 6.87 13.05
CA ILE A 156 -5.26 6.94 11.64
C ILE A 156 -3.74 6.88 11.52
N ALA A 157 -3.00 7.57 12.38
CA ALA A 157 -1.55 7.48 12.43
C ALA A 157 -1.07 6.05 12.74
N ALA A 158 -1.73 5.35 13.67
CA ALA A 158 -1.44 3.95 13.95
C ALA A 158 -1.77 3.02 12.77
N ALA A 159 -2.83 3.31 12.01
CA ALA A 159 -3.14 2.61 10.76
C ALA A 159 -2.03 2.80 9.72
N CYS A 160 -1.59 4.05 9.50
CA CYS A 160 -0.48 4.39 8.61
C CYS A 160 0.83 3.70 9.04
N LEU A 161 1.09 3.55 10.34
CA LEU A 161 2.25 2.81 10.82
C LEU A 161 2.14 1.32 10.50
N CYS A 162 0.96 0.71 10.69
CA CYS A 162 0.71 -0.68 10.31
C CYS A 162 0.94 -0.89 8.80
N TRP A 163 0.43 0.01 7.96
CA TRP A 163 0.67 -0.02 6.51
C TRP A 163 2.12 0.26 6.14
N GLY A 164 2.81 1.16 6.84
CA GLY A 164 4.23 1.39 6.61
C GLY A 164 5.08 0.14 6.86
N ILE A 165 4.76 -0.66 7.88
CA ILE A 165 5.41 -1.95 8.12
C ILE A 165 5.00 -2.95 7.03
N ASP A 166 3.71 -3.05 6.73
CA ASP A 166 3.14 -3.93 5.71
C ASP A 166 3.75 -3.70 4.32
N ASN A 167 3.86 -2.46 3.86
CA ASN A 167 4.42 -2.14 2.53
C ASN A 167 5.87 -2.59 2.44
N ASN A 168 6.67 -2.37 3.48
CA ASN A 168 8.06 -2.85 3.55
C ASN A 168 8.18 -4.38 3.56
N LEU A 169 7.25 -5.09 4.22
CA LEU A 169 7.23 -6.56 4.22
C LEU A 169 6.67 -7.14 2.92
N THR A 170 5.64 -6.51 2.35
CA THR A 170 5.00 -6.89 1.09
C THR A 170 5.97 -6.71 -0.07
N GLN A 171 6.77 -5.64 -0.07
CA GLN A 171 7.87 -5.45 -1.01
C GLN A 171 8.77 -6.69 -1.08
N ARG A 172 9.12 -7.30 0.06
CA ARG A 172 9.97 -8.50 0.11
C ARG A 172 9.30 -9.74 -0.47
N LEU A 173 7.98 -9.80 -0.38
CA LEU A 173 7.19 -10.90 -0.92
C LEU A 173 6.80 -10.67 -2.39
N SER A 174 6.93 -9.44 -2.89
CA SER A 174 6.43 -9.01 -4.20
C SER A 174 7.02 -9.76 -5.40
N LEU A 175 8.15 -10.47 -5.25
CA LEU A 175 8.70 -11.37 -6.29
C LEU A 175 7.83 -12.62 -6.52
N ARG A 176 6.94 -12.95 -5.59
CA ARG A 176 5.89 -13.96 -5.76
C ARG A 176 4.68 -13.37 -6.49
N ASP A 177 3.74 -14.23 -6.88
CA ASP A 177 2.48 -13.82 -7.52
C ASP A 177 1.76 -12.69 -6.74
N PRO A 178 1.67 -11.46 -7.30
CA PRO A 178 1.07 -10.31 -6.65
C PRO A 178 -0.43 -10.50 -6.39
N ALA A 179 -1.13 -11.17 -7.31
CA ALA A 179 -2.55 -11.42 -7.18
C ALA A 179 -2.81 -12.44 -6.07
N ALA A 180 -1.99 -13.49 -5.97
CA ALA A 180 -2.10 -14.47 -4.89
C ALA A 180 -1.84 -13.83 -3.51
N ILE A 181 -0.79 -13.02 -3.37
CA ILE A 181 -0.48 -12.29 -2.13
C ILE A 181 -1.68 -11.44 -1.70
N ALA A 182 -2.16 -10.58 -2.61
CA ALA A 182 -3.25 -9.64 -2.32
C ALA A 182 -4.55 -10.38 -2.02
N THR A 183 -4.86 -11.47 -2.74
CA THR A 183 -6.11 -12.24 -2.55
C THR A 183 -6.12 -12.98 -1.22
N ILE A 184 -5.04 -13.66 -0.85
CA ILE A 184 -4.98 -14.41 0.42
C ILE A 184 -5.03 -13.43 1.58
N LYS A 185 -4.24 -12.36 1.53
CA LYS A 185 -4.27 -11.27 2.51
C LYS A 185 -5.69 -10.73 2.67
N ALA A 186 -6.35 -10.42 1.55
CA ALA A 186 -7.70 -9.88 1.54
C ALA A 186 -8.73 -10.86 2.15
N ALA A 187 -8.72 -12.11 1.72
CA ALA A 187 -9.66 -13.13 2.16
C ALA A 187 -9.51 -13.43 3.66
N VAL A 188 -8.28 -13.67 4.12
CA VAL A 188 -8.02 -14.01 5.53
C VAL A 188 -8.37 -12.84 6.43
N ALA A 189 -7.99 -11.62 6.07
CA ALA A 189 -8.34 -10.43 6.85
C ALA A 189 -9.85 -10.17 6.89
N GLY A 190 -10.54 -10.28 5.74
CA GLY A 190 -11.99 -10.09 5.65
C GLY A 190 -12.76 -11.12 6.48
N LEU A 191 -12.42 -12.41 6.35
CA LEU A 191 -13.05 -13.48 7.12
C LEU A 191 -12.76 -13.34 8.62
N THR A 192 -11.51 -13.09 9.01
CA THR A 192 -11.13 -12.95 10.42
C THR A 192 -11.87 -11.77 11.07
N THR A 193 -11.91 -10.63 10.38
CA THR A 193 -12.60 -9.43 10.91
C THR A 193 -14.11 -9.66 10.98
N LEU A 194 -14.70 -10.36 10.01
CA LEU A 194 -16.12 -10.72 10.04
C LEU A 194 -16.44 -11.64 11.23
N THR A 195 -15.60 -12.66 11.45
CA THR A 195 -15.73 -13.58 12.59
C THR A 195 -15.66 -12.82 13.91
N ILE A 196 -14.69 -11.89 14.06
CA ILE A 196 -14.58 -11.05 15.25
C ILE A 196 -15.85 -10.21 15.43
N ALA A 197 -16.33 -9.55 14.38
CA ALA A 197 -17.52 -8.70 14.44
C ALA A 197 -18.77 -9.46 14.92
N PHE A 198 -19.00 -10.67 14.39
CA PHE A 198 -20.13 -11.51 14.83
C PHE A 198 -19.91 -12.13 16.21
N ALA A 199 -18.68 -12.49 16.57
CA ALA A 199 -18.36 -13.02 17.90
C ALA A 199 -18.65 -12.00 19.02
N ILE A 200 -18.51 -10.70 18.74
CA ILE A 200 -18.87 -9.62 19.69
C ILE A 200 -20.32 -9.15 19.55
N GLY A 201 -21.14 -9.85 18.75
CA GLY A 201 -22.59 -9.59 18.63
C GLY A 201 -22.97 -8.43 17.71
N MET A 202 -22.10 -7.99 16.78
CA MET A 202 -22.49 -6.99 15.79
C MET A 202 -23.52 -7.56 14.80
N PRO A 203 -24.56 -6.79 14.42
CA PRO A 203 -25.52 -7.22 13.42
C PRO A 203 -24.88 -7.28 12.02
N SER A 204 -25.47 -8.08 11.13
CA SER A 204 -25.14 -8.02 9.71
C SER A 204 -25.52 -6.65 9.13
N PRO A 205 -24.77 -6.14 8.14
CA PRO A 205 -25.15 -4.90 7.47
C PRO A 205 -26.42 -5.14 6.65
N GLY A 206 -27.24 -4.10 6.46
CA GLY A 206 -28.29 -4.14 5.46
C GLY A 206 -27.72 -4.46 4.08
N ILE A 207 -28.46 -5.21 3.25
CA ILE A 207 -27.97 -5.75 1.97
C ILE A 207 -27.34 -4.67 1.09
N GLY A 208 -27.96 -3.49 0.99
CA GLY A 208 -27.43 -2.38 0.20
C GLY A 208 -26.07 -1.87 0.70
N ILE A 209 -25.90 -1.76 2.03
CA ILE A 209 -24.63 -1.36 2.65
C ILE A 209 -23.56 -2.45 2.44
N GLY A 210 -23.94 -3.72 2.59
CA GLY A 210 -23.04 -4.85 2.34
C GLY A 210 -22.55 -4.87 0.89
N LEU A 211 -23.45 -4.71 -0.09
CA LEU A 211 -23.09 -4.67 -1.50
C LEU A 211 -22.22 -3.45 -1.85
N ALA A 212 -22.52 -2.27 -1.28
CA ALA A 212 -21.70 -1.08 -1.46
C ALA A 212 -20.28 -1.29 -0.89
N ALA A 213 -20.17 -1.86 0.31
CA ALA A 213 -18.87 -2.18 0.92
C ALA A 213 -18.08 -3.20 0.09
N LEU A 214 -18.73 -4.24 -0.44
CA LEU A 214 -18.08 -5.21 -1.34
C LEU A 214 -17.59 -4.56 -2.64
N ALA A 215 -18.38 -3.66 -3.23
CA ALA A 215 -18.02 -2.95 -4.46
C ALA A 215 -16.84 -2.00 -4.24
N ILE A 216 -16.89 -1.18 -3.18
CA ILE A 216 -15.77 -0.31 -2.78
C ILE A 216 -14.54 -1.18 -2.46
N GLY A 217 -14.73 -2.29 -1.74
CA GLY A 217 -13.69 -3.25 -1.43
C GLY A 217 -13.00 -3.81 -2.67
N SER A 218 -13.78 -4.25 -3.66
CA SER A 218 -13.25 -4.81 -4.90
C SER A 218 -12.35 -3.82 -5.66
N VAL A 219 -12.75 -2.55 -5.73
CA VAL A 219 -12.08 -1.52 -6.53
C VAL A 219 -11.02 -0.77 -5.73
N CYS A 220 -11.41 -0.13 -4.63
CA CYS A 220 -10.55 0.74 -3.84
C CYS A 220 -9.53 -0.01 -2.99
N TYR A 221 -9.81 -1.27 -2.61
CA TYR A 221 -8.86 -2.12 -1.91
C TYR A 221 -8.30 -3.20 -2.83
N GLY A 222 -9.12 -4.03 -3.47
CA GLY A 222 -8.66 -5.16 -4.28
C GLY A 222 -7.76 -4.74 -5.43
N LEU A 223 -8.33 -4.02 -6.41
CA LEU A 223 -7.56 -3.56 -7.57
C LEU A 223 -6.40 -2.65 -7.15
N SER A 224 -6.61 -1.76 -6.17
CA SER A 224 -5.53 -0.92 -5.64
C SER A 224 -4.38 -1.74 -5.05
N LEU A 225 -4.65 -2.70 -4.16
CA LEU A 225 -3.63 -3.58 -3.56
C LEU A 225 -2.86 -4.35 -4.62
N TYR A 226 -3.51 -4.83 -5.68
CA TYR A 226 -2.81 -5.50 -6.77
C TYR A 226 -1.84 -4.58 -7.50
N LEU A 227 -2.28 -3.37 -7.83
CA LEU A 227 -1.42 -2.34 -8.46
C LEU A 227 -0.29 -1.91 -7.52
N ASP A 228 -0.56 -1.80 -6.22
CA ASP A 228 0.42 -1.48 -5.19
C ASP A 228 1.50 -2.56 -5.09
N VAL A 229 1.15 -3.85 -5.00
CA VAL A 229 2.15 -4.93 -5.00
C VAL A 229 3.01 -4.93 -6.27
N LEU A 230 2.43 -4.63 -7.43
CA LEU A 230 3.19 -4.45 -8.68
C LEU A 230 4.11 -3.23 -8.61
N ALA A 231 3.66 -2.12 -8.05
CA ALA A 231 4.47 -0.91 -7.88
C ALA A 231 5.63 -1.15 -6.88
N LEU A 232 5.36 -1.80 -5.75
CA LEU A 232 6.36 -2.21 -4.74
C LEU A 232 7.42 -3.12 -5.35
N ARG A 233 7.03 -4.06 -6.22
CA ARG A 233 7.96 -4.93 -6.96
C ARG A 233 8.93 -4.11 -7.82
N MET A 234 8.42 -3.10 -8.52
CA MET A 234 9.20 -2.34 -9.51
C MET A 234 9.96 -1.14 -8.95
N LEU A 235 9.49 -0.55 -7.85
CA LEU A 235 9.98 0.72 -7.30
C LEU A 235 10.62 0.57 -5.92
N GLY A 236 10.28 -0.49 -5.17
CA GLY A 236 10.65 -0.61 -3.77
C GLY A 236 9.77 0.27 -2.86
N ALA A 237 9.78 -0.01 -1.56
CA ALA A 237 8.82 0.56 -0.61
C ALA A 237 8.90 2.09 -0.50
N ALA A 238 10.10 2.67 -0.40
CA ALA A 238 10.26 4.12 -0.22
C ALA A 238 9.78 4.94 -1.43
N ARG A 239 10.12 4.49 -2.64
CA ARG A 239 9.77 5.20 -3.88
C ARG A 239 8.32 4.99 -4.28
N GLU A 240 7.79 3.79 -4.08
CA GLU A 240 6.36 3.52 -4.22
C GLU A 240 5.57 4.46 -3.31
N ALA A 241 5.93 4.53 -2.02
CA ALA A 241 5.25 5.35 -1.03
C ALA A 241 5.20 6.84 -1.40
N ALA A 242 6.24 7.36 -2.08
CA ALA A 242 6.24 8.73 -2.60
C ALA A 242 5.15 8.97 -3.66
N TYR A 243 4.90 8.00 -4.55
CA TYR A 243 3.80 8.07 -5.52
C TYR A 243 2.44 7.82 -4.84
N PHE A 244 2.39 6.83 -3.94
CA PHE A 244 1.17 6.48 -3.20
C PHE A 244 0.65 7.62 -2.31
N ALA A 245 1.55 8.47 -1.81
CA ALA A 245 1.21 9.68 -1.05
C ALA A 245 0.34 10.71 -1.82
N SER A 246 0.05 10.48 -3.11
CA SER A 246 -0.99 11.23 -3.83
C SER A 246 -2.42 10.82 -3.45
N ALA A 247 -2.64 9.60 -2.93
CA ALA A 247 -3.95 9.04 -2.58
C ALA A 247 -4.74 9.90 -1.58
N PRO A 248 -4.13 10.36 -0.46
CA PRO A 248 -4.78 11.23 0.52
C PRO A 248 -5.43 12.49 -0.07
N PHE A 249 -4.84 13.09 -1.11
CA PHE A 249 -5.38 14.29 -1.75
C PHE A 249 -6.60 13.99 -2.60
N ILE A 250 -6.65 12.81 -3.23
CA ILE A 250 -7.84 12.35 -3.97
C ILE A 250 -8.99 12.12 -2.99
N GLY A 251 -8.70 11.50 -1.84
CA GLY A 251 -9.67 11.36 -0.76
C GLY A 251 -10.14 12.70 -0.19
N ALA A 252 -9.23 13.68 -0.06
CA ALA A 252 -9.56 15.03 0.37
C ALA A 252 -10.50 15.73 -0.63
N ILE A 253 -10.18 15.70 -1.93
CA ILE A 253 -11.02 16.29 -2.99
C ILE A 253 -12.42 15.65 -3.00
N LEU A 254 -12.49 14.31 -2.95
CA LEU A 254 -13.76 13.59 -2.90
C LEU A 254 -14.53 13.89 -1.62
N SER A 255 -13.85 14.05 -0.48
CA SER A 255 -14.48 14.47 0.77
C SER A 255 -15.17 15.82 0.65
N LEU A 256 -14.53 16.79 -0.02
CA LEU A 256 -15.15 18.10 -0.28
C LEU A 256 -16.36 17.98 -1.20
N ALA A 257 -16.26 17.19 -2.26
CA ALA A 257 -17.35 17.00 -3.22
C ALA A 257 -18.57 16.29 -2.60
N ILE A 258 -18.34 15.24 -1.81
CA ILE A 258 -19.39 14.39 -1.22
C ILE A 258 -20.05 15.10 -0.03
N PHE A 259 -19.26 15.62 0.90
CA PHE A 259 -19.77 16.16 2.16
C PHE A 259 -20.06 17.67 2.09
N ARG A 260 -19.64 18.35 1.02
CA ARG A 260 -19.90 19.78 0.75
C ARG A 260 -19.54 20.70 1.93
N MET A 261 -18.47 20.36 2.63
CA MET A 261 -17.99 21.12 3.79
C MET A 261 -16.91 22.12 3.37
N LEU A 262 -16.93 23.32 3.95
CA LEU A 262 -15.88 24.31 3.76
C LEU A 262 -14.71 23.99 4.70
N PRO A 263 -13.49 23.76 4.19
CA PRO A 263 -12.32 23.59 5.04
C PRO A 263 -12.03 24.87 5.81
N GLY A 264 -11.63 24.72 7.07
CA GLY A 264 -11.06 25.83 7.83
C GLY A 264 -9.65 26.18 7.35
N THR A 265 -9.11 27.26 7.91
CA THR A 265 -7.76 27.74 7.59
C THR A 265 -6.69 26.69 7.93
N ALA A 266 -6.86 25.97 9.03
CA ALA A 266 -5.90 24.94 9.45
C ALA A 266 -5.85 23.77 8.48
N GLU A 267 -6.99 23.32 7.95
CA GLU A 267 -7.06 22.25 6.96
C GLU A 267 -6.40 22.67 5.64
N TRP A 268 -6.58 23.93 5.21
CA TRP A 268 -5.89 24.45 4.02
C TRP A 268 -4.37 24.51 4.21
N ILE A 269 -3.90 25.00 5.36
CA ILE A 269 -2.47 25.05 5.68
C ILE A 269 -1.89 23.63 5.74
N ALA A 270 -2.58 22.70 6.40
CA ALA A 270 -2.16 21.31 6.48
C ALA A 270 -2.09 20.65 5.10
N ALA A 271 -3.13 20.82 4.26
CA ALA A 271 -3.15 20.28 2.91
C ALA A 271 -2.01 20.85 2.05
N ALA A 272 -1.75 22.16 2.12
CA ALA A 272 -0.65 22.80 1.40
C ALA A 272 0.72 22.29 1.87
N SER A 273 0.94 22.21 3.19
CA SER A 273 2.17 21.67 3.79
C SER A 273 2.44 20.24 3.33
N MET A 274 1.43 19.37 3.42
CA MET A 274 1.53 17.97 2.99
C MET A 274 1.78 17.88 1.48
N ALA A 275 1.12 18.70 0.65
CA ALA A 275 1.30 18.68 -0.79
C ALA A 275 2.73 19.08 -1.19
N ILE A 276 3.32 20.07 -0.52
CA ILE A 276 4.73 20.44 -0.68
C ILE A 276 5.63 19.26 -0.28
N GLY A 277 5.34 18.62 0.86
CA GLY A 277 6.07 17.43 1.30
C GLY A 277 6.04 16.30 0.27
N VAL A 278 4.87 15.94 -0.24
CA VAL A 278 4.72 14.89 -1.27
C VAL A 278 5.41 15.29 -2.57
N ALA A 279 5.33 16.55 -3.00
CA ALA A 279 6.06 17.03 -4.17
C ALA A 279 7.59 16.92 -3.99
N LEU A 280 8.11 17.12 -2.78
CA LEU A 280 9.52 16.91 -2.47
C LEU A 280 9.88 15.42 -2.54
N LEU A 281 9.05 14.51 -2.01
CA LEU A 281 9.27 13.06 -2.09
C LEU A 281 9.33 12.57 -3.53
N ILE A 282 8.39 12.97 -4.38
CA ILE A 282 8.33 12.54 -5.79
C ILE A 282 9.54 13.04 -6.60
N ARG A 283 10.09 14.22 -6.25
CA ARG A 283 11.24 14.82 -6.92
C ARG A 283 12.59 14.32 -6.40
N GLU A 284 12.60 13.45 -5.40
CA GLU A 284 13.83 12.90 -4.87
C GLU A 284 14.44 11.89 -5.85
N ASN A 285 15.72 12.10 -6.19
CA ASN A 285 16.46 11.26 -7.11
C ASN A 285 17.52 10.46 -6.34
N HIS A 286 17.33 9.15 -6.26
CA HIS A 286 18.34 8.23 -5.73
C HIS A 286 18.95 7.41 -6.87
N ASN A 287 20.02 7.93 -7.49
CA ASN A 287 20.88 7.17 -8.39
C ASN A 287 22.25 7.02 -7.73
N HIS A 288 22.66 5.79 -7.45
CA HIS A 288 24.03 5.50 -7.07
C HIS A 288 24.44 4.11 -7.58
N ALA A 289 25.75 3.95 -7.84
CA ALA A 289 26.31 2.68 -8.26
C ALA A 289 26.28 1.68 -7.11
N HIS A 290 25.88 0.46 -7.40
CA HIS A 290 25.88 -0.61 -6.41
C HIS A 290 26.31 -1.95 -7.00
N VAL A 291 26.63 -2.88 -6.10
CA VAL A 291 27.05 -4.24 -6.44
C VAL A 291 25.94 -5.18 -6.00
N HIS A 292 25.48 -6.03 -6.92
CA HIS A 292 24.63 -7.16 -6.58
C HIS A 292 25.51 -8.33 -6.15
N ASP A 293 25.31 -8.83 -4.93
CA ASP A 293 25.93 -10.07 -4.48
C ASP A 293 25.27 -11.28 -5.17
N GLU A 294 25.99 -12.40 -5.22
CA GLU A 294 25.47 -13.64 -5.77
C GLU A 294 24.26 -14.12 -4.96
N LEU A 295 23.11 -14.27 -5.62
CA LEU A 295 21.85 -14.65 -4.98
C LEU A 295 21.13 -15.70 -5.82
N VAL A 296 20.63 -16.75 -5.15
CA VAL A 296 19.69 -17.71 -5.75
C VAL A 296 18.28 -17.32 -5.33
N HIS A 297 17.46 -16.95 -6.30
CA HIS A 297 16.05 -16.57 -6.09
C HIS A 297 15.20 -17.07 -7.25
N ASP A 298 13.92 -16.70 -7.23
CA ASP A 298 12.92 -17.11 -8.21
C ASP A 298 11.89 -15.98 -8.33
N HIS A 299 11.73 -15.47 -9.56
CA HIS A 299 10.80 -14.43 -9.97
C HIS A 299 10.56 -14.55 -11.47
N LEU A 300 9.46 -13.98 -11.97
CA LEU A 300 9.19 -13.90 -13.41
C LEU A 300 10.23 -12.98 -14.08
N HIS A 301 10.94 -13.49 -15.09
CA HIS A 301 11.97 -12.75 -15.79
C HIS A 301 11.97 -13.02 -17.29
N TYR A 302 12.65 -12.14 -18.03
CA TYR A 302 13.06 -12.32 -19.42
C TYR A 302 14.58 -12.46 -19.46
N HIS A 303 15.14 -13.03 -20.52
CA HIS A 303 16.58 -13.06 -20.73
C HIS A 303 17.10 -11.65 -21.02
N ASP A 304 17.91 -11.14 -20.11
CA ASP A 304 18.68 -9.91 -20.26
C ASP A 304 20.12 -10.15 -19.74
N ARG A 305 20.86 -9.08 -19.44
CA ARG A 305 22.23 -9.20 -18.92
C ARG A 305 22.31 -9.84 -17.53
N HIS A 306 21.21 -9.83 -16.77
CA HIS A 306 21.14 -10.37 -15.41
C HIS A 306 20.63 -11.82 -15.39
N HIS A 307 19.82 -12.20 -16.37
CA HIS A 307 19.17 -13.51 -16.45
C HIS A 307 19.76 -14.37 -17.56
N LEU A 308 21.03 -14.77 -17.38
CA LEU A 308 21.75 -15.68 -18.28
C LEU A 308 21.88 -17.07 -17.63
N HIS A 309 20.90 -17.94 -17.86
CA HIS A 309 20.92 -19.34 -17.42
C HIS A 309 20.44 -20.28 -18.53
N ALA A 310 20.78 -21.57 -18.39
CA ALA A 310 20.38 -22.60 -19.33
C ALA A 310 18.96 -23.12 -19.02
N HIS A 311 18.21 -23.39 -20.07
CA HIS A 311 16.86 -23.98 -19.99
C HIS A 311 16.89 -25.50 -19.92
N LEU A 312 15.86 -26.07 -19.29
CA LEU A 312 15.50 -27.48 -19.48
C LEU A 312 14.85 -27.66 -20.86
N ALA A 313 14.98 -28.86 -21.44
CA ALA A 313 14.46 -29.14 -22.78
C ALA A 313 12.94 -28.92 -22.87
N GLY A 314 12.50 -27.99 -23.74
CA GLY A 314 11.10 -27.66 -23.98
C GLY A 314 10.66 -26.27 -23.51
N GLU A 315 11.51 -25.52 -22.82
CA GLU A 315 11.23 -24.13 -22.43
C GLU A 315 11.66 -23.13 -23.53
N SER A 316 10.80 -22.16 -23.84
CA SER A 316 11.08 -21.13 -24.85
C SER A 316 11.94 -20.01 -24.25
N PRO A 317 13.14 -19.72 -24.82
CA PRO A 317 14.03 -18.67 -24.31
C PRO A 317 13.53 -17.24 -24.57
N HIS A 318 12.44 -17.08 -25.32
CA HIS A 318 11.88 -15.78 -25.69
C HIS A 318 10.62 -15.40 -24.91
N GLU A 319 10.04 -16.35 -24.16
CA GLU A 319 8.87 -16.09 -23.33
C GLU A 319 9.29 -15.85 -21.87
N PRO A 320 8.61 -14.94 -21.14
CA PRO A 320 8.91 -14.73 -19.74
C PRO A 320 8.54 -15.97 -18.92
N HIS A 321 9.40 -16.33 -17.98
CA HIS A 321 9.24 -17.54 -17.17
C HIS A 321 9.75 -17.31 -15.75
N ALA A 322 9.35 -18.18 -14.83
CA ALA A 322 9.71 -18.12 -13.42
C ALA A 322 10.18 -19.51 -12.95
N HIS A 323 11.43 -19.58 -12.51
CA HIS A 323 12.01 -20.74 -11.84
C HIS A 323 13.20 -20.28 -10.98
N PRO A 324 13.66 -21.09 -10.01
CA PRO A 324 14.91 -20.85 -9.31
C PRO A 324 16.07 -20.65 -10.29
N HIS A 325 16.78 -19.53 -10.17
CA HIS A 325 17.97 -19.23 -10.95
C HIS A 325 18.99 -18.46 -10.10
N ARG A 326 20.22 -18.38 -10.58
CA ARG A 326 21.37 -17.78 -9.89
C ARG A 326 21.81 -16.53 -10.63
N HIS A 327 21.85 -15.39 -9.95
CA HIS A 327 22.51 -14.19 -10.47
C HIS A 327 23.97 -14.20 -10.05
N SER A 328 24.87 -14.05 -11.03
CA SER A 328 26.29 -13.81 -10.74
C SER A 328 26.51 -12.37 -10.27
N ALA A 329 27.56 -12.13 -9.49
CA ALA A 329 27.85 -10.80 -8.98
C ALA A 329 28.11 -9.82 -10.15
N LEU A 330 27.32 -8.73 -10.21
CA LEU A 330 27.40 -7.71 -11.25
C LEU A 330 27.41 -6.31 -10.63
N ARG A 331 28.32 -5.45 -11.10
CA ARG A 331 28.37 -4.04 -10.73
C ARG A 331 27.76 -3.19 -11.84
N HIS A 332 26.74 -2.41 -11.52
CA HIS A 332 26.11 -1.46 -12.44
C HIS A 332 25.44 -0.32 -11.68
N ALA A 333 24.96 0.69 -12.41
CA ALA A 333 24.33 1.86 -11.83
C ALA A 333 22.93 2.03 -12.42
N HIS A 334 21.93 2.06 -11.55
CA HIS A 334 20.55 2.40 -11.87
C HIS A 334 19.86 2.95 -10.62
N PRO A 335 18.64 3.52 -10.74
CA PRO A 335 17.88 3.93 -9.56
C PRO A 335 17.76 2.75 -8.60
N HIS A 336 18.18 2.96 -7.35
CA HIS A 336 18.19 1.90 -6.35
C HIS A 336 16.74 1.55 -5.99
N VAL A 337 16.48 0.25 -5.90
CA VAL A 337 15.19 -0.33 -5.55
C VAL A 337 15.45 -1.15 -4.30
N SER A 338 14.72 -0.94 -3.20
CA SER A 338 14.90 -1.69 -1.93
C SER A 338 14.46 -3.17 -2.06
N ASP A 339 14.86 -3.90 -3.09
CA ASP A 339 14.47 -5.28 -3.32
C ASP A 339 15.50 -6.29 -2.77
N LEU A 340 15.20 -7.58 -2.92
CA LEU A 340 16.08 -8.67 -2.50
C LEU A 340 17.45 -8.64 -3.20
N HIS A 341 17.54 -8.09 -4.41
CA HIS A 341 18.76 -7.97 -5.19
C HIS A 341 19.67 -6.84 -4.68
N HIS A 342 19.13 -5.81 -4.00
CA HIS A 342 19.85 -4.57 -3.68
C HIS A 342 20.31 -4.44 -2.23
N ARG A 343 20.44 -5.55 -1.50
CA ARG A 343 20.93 -5.54 -0.11
C ARG A 343 22.45 -5.51 -0.06
N HIS A 344 23.05 -4.35 -0.31
CA HIS A 344 24.49 -4.14 -0.14
C HIS A 344 24.75 -3.04 0.91
N PRO A 345 25.85 -3.13 1.68
CA PRO A 345 26.25 -2.04 2.56
C PRO A 345 26.67 -0.83 1.72
N HIS A 346 26.02 0.32 1.93
CA HIS A 346 26.49 1.58 1.37
C HIS A 346 27.83 1.95 2.04
N GLY A 347 28.92 1.82 1.30
CA GLY A 347 30.23 2.38 1.70
C GLY A 347 30.16 3.90 1.64
N GLY A 348 30.76 4.55 2.65
CA GLY A 348 30.79 6.01 2.81
C GLY A 348 31.53 6.77 1.72
#